data_AF-A0A7U9S6V3-F1
#
_entry.id   AF-A0A7U9S6V3-F1
#
_cell.length_a   1.000
_cell.length_b   1.000
_cell.length_c   1.000
_cell.angle_alpha   90.00
_cell.angle_beta   90.00
_cell.angle_gamma   90.00
#
_symmetry.space_group_name_H-M   'P 1'
#
loop_
_entity.id
_entity.type
_entity.pdbx_description
1 polymer ?
#
loop_
_entity_poly.entity_id
_entity_poly.type
_entity_poly.pdbx_seq_one_letter_code
_entity_poly.pdbx_strand_id
1 'polypeptide(L)' 'MGNRKAIAMYIRLSDEDGNVDGCAKTESNSITAQRNLIESYIRSREEFKGCPVMEYVDDGWSGTNFVEVR' A
#
# COMPACT_ATOMS: atom_id res chain seq x y z
N MET A 1 -29.58 -5.93 5.35
CA MET A 1 -28.15 -6.23 5.08
C MET A 1 -27.40 -4.92 5.14
N GLY A 2 -26.59 -4.70 6.19
CA GLY A 2 -25.85 -3.44 6.34
C GLY A 2 -24.75 -3.33 5.27
N ASN A 3 -24.52 -2.13 4.75
CA ASN A 3 -23.43 -1.85 3.82
C ASN A 3 -22.10 -2.30 4.42
N ARG A 4 -21.52 -3.38 3.89
CA ARG A 4 -20.20 -3.86 4.31
C ARG A 4 -19.15 -2.94 3.70
N LYS A 5 -18.60 -2.04 4.51
CA LYS A 5 -17.47 -1.19 4.10
C LYS A 5 -16.19 -2.03 4.07
N ALA A 6 -15.30 -1.71 3.15
CA ALA A 6 -13.96 -2.29 3.04
C ALA A 6 -12.96 -1.16 2.76
N ILE A 7 -11.70 -1.37 3.14
CA ILE A 7 -10.62 -0.39 2.97
C ILE A 7 -9.63 -0.96 1.96
N ALA A 8 -9.28 -0.18 0.95
CA ALA A 8 -8.21 -0.49 0.01
C ALA A 8 -6.99 0.37 0.36
N MET A 9 -5.88 -0.28 0.71
CA MET A 9 -4.58 0.34 0.95
C MET A 9 -3.74 0.17 -0.31
N TYR A 10 -3.46 1.27 -1.00
CA TYR A 10 -2.61 1.30 -2.19
C TYR A 10 -1.26 1.90 -1.83
N ILE A 11 -0.18 1.18 -2.12
CA ILE A 11 1.20 1.61 -1.83
C ILE A 11 2.01 1.49 -3.13
N ARG A 12 2.76 2.54 -3.47
CA ARG A 12 3.61 2.58 -4.66
C ARG A 12 5.07 2.71 -4.25
N LEU A 13 5.93 1.90 -4.86
CA LEU A 13 7.38 2.02 -4.73
C LEU A 13 7.83 3.35 -5.34
N SER A 14 8.64 4.10 -4.59
CA SER A 14 9.38 5.23 -5.14
C SER A 14 10.59 4.72 -5.91
N ASP A 15 10.82 5.28 -7.10
CA ASP A 15 11.94 4.98 -8.01
C ASP A 15 13.32 5.02 -7.31
N GLU A 16 13.42 5.75 -6.20
CA GLU A 16 14.63 5.90 -5.37
C GLU A 16 15.05 4.65 -4.56
N ASP A 17 14.20 3.64 -4.41
CA ASP A 17 14.55 2.41 -3.69
C ASP A 17 15.13 1.31 -4.60
N GLY A 18 15.41 1.64 -5.87
CA GLY A 18 16.12 0.80 -6.80
C GLY A 18 17.57 0.54 -6.36
N ASN A 19 17.78 -0.53 -5.58
CA ASN A 19 19.09 -1.14 -5.32
C ASN A 19 20.22 -0.17 -4.90
N VAL A 20 20.14 0.40 -3.69
CA VAL A 20 21.26 1.19 -3.14
C VAL A 20 22.48 0.32 -2.79
N ASP A 21 22.32 -1.00 -2.56
CA ASP A 21 23.40 -1.82 -1.99
C ASP A 21 23.71 -3.16 -2.72
N GLY A 22 23.14 -3.42 -3.89
CA GLY A 22 23.36 -4.71 -4.61
C GLY A 22 22.82 -5.96 -3.92
N CYS A 23 22.27 -5.83 -2.71
CA CYS A 23 21.45 -6.83 -2.02
C CYS A 23 19.98 -6.56 -2.31
N ALA A 24 19.29 -7.54 -2.90
CA ALA A 24 17.83 -7.52 -3.00
C ALA A 24 17.25 -7.45 -1.59
N LYS A 25 16.72 -6.28 -1.19
CA LYS A 25 15.92 -6.18 0.03
C LYS A 25 14.58 -6.84 -0.25
N THR A 26 14.14 -7.71 0.66
CA THR A 26 12.82 -8.38 0.58
C THR A 26 11.66 -7.38 0.55
N GLU A 27 11.86 -6.17 1.09
CA GLU A 27 10.94 -5.04 1.04
C GLU A 27 11.72 -3.72 1.05
N SER A 28 11.22 -2.69 0.36
CA SER A 28 11.83 -1.37 0.38
C SER A 28 11.45 -0.62 1.68
N ASN A 29 12.39 0.17 2.20
CA ASN A 29 12.18 0.90 3.45
C ASN A 29 10.99 1.87 3.36
N SER A 30 10.74 2.43 2.17
CA SER A 30 9.61 3.34 1.93
C SER A 30 8.25 2.61 1.94
N ILE A 31 8.16 1.34 1.51
CA ILE A 31 6.94 0.54 1.58
C ILE A 31 6.60 0.21 3.03
N THR A 32 7.56 -0.27 3.81
CA THR A 32 7.34 -0.59 5.22
C THR A 32 6.87 0.64 6.00
N ALA A 33 7.49 1.80 5.76
CA ALA A 33 7.10 3.05 6.41
C ALA A 33 5.67 3.48 6.02
N GLN A 34 5.33 3.42 4.73
CA GLN A 34 3.99 3.75 4.25
C GLN A 34 2.92 2.83 4.85
N ARG A 35 3.18 1.51 4.88
CA ARG A 35 2.27 0.53 5.49
C ARG A 35 2.00 0.86 6.95
N ASN A 36 3.05 1.10 7.72
CA ASN A 36 2.93 1.43 9.15
C ASN A 36 2.09 2.70 9.38
N LEU A 37 2.28 3.74 8.56
CA LEU A 37 1.51 4.98 8.66
C LEU A 37 0.03 4.76 8.36
N ILE A 38 -0.28 4.03 7.29
CA ILE A 38 -1.66 3.78 6.86
C ILE A 38 -2.37 2.86 7.86
N GLU A 39 -1.72 1.79 8.32
CA GLU A 39 -2.27 0.90 9.34
C GLU A 39 -2.55 1.63 10.65
N SER A 40 -1.63 2.49 11.09
CA SER A 40 -1.81 3.31 12.30
C SER A 40 -3.03 4.22 12.17
N TYR A 41 -3.18 4.89 11.02
CA TYR A 41 -4.34 5.72 10.74
C TYR A 41 -5.65 4.92 10.78
N ILE A 42 -5.71 3.77 10.11
CA ILE A 42 -6.90 2.91 10.10
C ILE A 42 -7.28 2.46 11.52
N ARG A 43 -6.29 2.00 12.30
CA ARG A 43 -6.50 1.51 13.67
C ARG A 43 -6.93 2.63 14.63
N SER A 44 -6.58 3.87 14.36
CA SER A 44 -6.95 5.02 15.20
C SER A 44 -8.41 5.47 15.06
N ARG A 45 -9.19 4.90 14.13
CA ARG A 45 -10.53 5.38 13.76
C ARG A 45 -11.60 4.31 13.99
N GLU A 46 -12.56 4.60 14.87
CA GLU A 46 -13.65 3.67 15.20
C GLU A 46 -14.54 3.36 13.98
N GLU A 47 -14.70 4.31 13.04
CA GLU A 47 -15.45 4.13 11.78
C GLU A 47 -14.89 3.04 10.85
N PHE A 48 -13.63 2.64 11.06
CA PHE A 48 -12.95 1.60 10.30
C PHE A 48 -12.83 0.27 11.05
N LYS A 49 -13.28 0.22 12.31
CA LYS A 49 -13.19 -0.99 13.11
C LYS A 49 -13.98 -2.13 12.49
N GLY A 50 -13.32 -3.27 12.32
CA GLY A 50 -13.90 -4.46 11.69
C GLY A 50 -14.06 -4.35 10.18
N CYS A 51 -13.63 -3.27 9.53
CA CYS A 51 -13.56 -3.21 8.07
C CYS A 51 -12.40 -4.10 7.58
N PRO A 52 -12.61 -4.99 6.59
CA PRO A 52 -11.52 -5.69 5.93
C PRO A 52 -10.62 -4.70 5.21
N VAL A 53 -9.30 -4.88 5.33
CA VAL A 53 -8.27 -4.11 4.65
C VAL A 53 -7.66 -4.97 3.54
N MET A 54 -7.61 -4.44 2.32
CA MET A 54 -6.98 -5.08 1.15
C MET A 54 -5.76 -4.25 0.75
N GLU A 55 -4.61 -4.89 0.59
CA GLU A 55 -3.36 -4.23 0.19
C GLU A 55 -3.10 -4.41 -1.31
N TYR A 56 -2.72 -3.33 -1.98
CA TYR A 56 -2.35 -3.27 -3.39
C TYR A 56 -0.98 -2.58 -3.50
N VAL A 57 0.00 -3.27 -4.08
CA VAL A 57 1.37 -2.77 -4.22
C VAL A 57 1.69 -2.59 -5.70
N ASP A 58 2.16 -1.39 -6.06
CA ASP A 58 2.61 -1.02 -7.41
C ASP A 58 4.12 -0.76 -7.37
N ASP A 59 4.86 -1.38 -8.29
CA ASP A 59 6.33 -1.36 -8.34
C ASP A 59 6.92 -0.15 -9.08
N GLY A 60 6.07 0.79 -9.48
CA GLY A 60 6.51 2.05 -10.06
C GLY A 60 6.67 2.01 -11.59
N TRP A 61 6.77 0.85 -12.22
CA TRP A 61 7.25 0.73 -13.62
C TRP A 61 6.31 1.36 -14.66
N SER A 62 4.98 1.35 -14.46
CA SER A 62 4.00 1.79 -15.49
C SER A 62 3.12 2.98 -15.10
N GLY A 63 3.46 3.71 -14.03
CA GLY A 63 2.54 4.63 -13.34
C GLY A 63 2.15 5.94 -14.00
N THR A 64 2.24 6.05 -15.32
CA THR A 64 1.71 7.24 -16.02
C THR A 64 0.21 7.18 -16.21
N ASN A 65 -0.45 6.03 -16.01
CA ASN A 65 -1.91 5.87 -16.15
C ASN A 65 -2.46 4.78 -15.20
N PHE A 66 -3.67 4.98 -14.65
CA PHE A 66 -4.48 3.91 -14.04
C PHE A 66 -5.07 3.01 -15.15
N VAL A 67 -4.22 2.30 -15.90
CA VAL A 67 -4.69 1.37 -16.92
C VAL A 67 -5.27 0.13 -16.26
N GLU A 68 -6.58 -0.09 -16.44
CA GLU A 68 -7.25 -1.36 -16.12
C GLU A 68 -6.67 -2.43 -17.06
N VAL A 69 -5.74 -3.26 -16.58
CA VAL A 69 -5.30 -4.45 -17.32
C VAL A 69 -6.28 -5.57 -16.98
N ARG A 70 -7.17 -5.88 -17.93
CA ARG A 70 -8.08 -7.03 -17.87
C ARG A 70 -7.39 -8.32 -18.31
#